data_AF-A0A7K5VXT4-F1
#
_entry.id   AF-A0A7K5VXT4-F1
#
_cell.length_a   1.000
_cell.length_b   1.000
_cell.length_c   1.000
_cell.angle_alpha   90.00
_cell.angle_beta   90.00
_cell.angle_gamma   90.00
#
_symmetry.space_group_name_H-M   'P 1'
#
loop_
_entity.id
_entity.type
_entity.pdbx_description
1 polymer ?
#
loop_
_entity_poly.entity_id
_entity_poly.type
_entity_poly.pdbx_seq_one_letter_code
_entity_poly.pdbx_strand_id
1 'polypeptide(L)'
;GSAGMDVSTDNAIIIDSLLKLHKVPLKDHGPIGKGLSALLLGRSSATLQGIFVHPGVIDADYMGQICAFVSTPSPPVTIPAKTHIAQLIPFKSCALKTGSKLQGDGGFESMGEPQVYCTQVISDQRPNMVCTLTMPQTTPLHIKVSGMIATGADVTIIS
;
A
#
# COMPACT_ATOMS: atom_id res chain seq x y z
N GLY A 1 -5.41 -12.06 -23.84
CA GLY A 1 -6.04 -10.92 -23.15
C GLY A 1 -5.00 -10.23 -22.29
N SER A 2 -5.09 -8.92 -22.09
CA SER A 2 -4.20 -8.19 -21.17
C SER A 2 -4.52 -8.55 -19.72
N ALA A 3 -3.50 -8.67 -18.87
CA ALA A 3 -3.67 -8.93 -17.44
C ALA A 3 -4.03 -7.67 -16.63
N GLY A 4 -3.62 -6.49 -17.12
CA GLY A 4 -3.83 -5.21 -16.45
C GLY A 4 -4.57 -4.18 -17.30
N MET A 5 -5.10 -3.16 -16.62
CA MET A 5 -5.72 -1.97 -17.20
C MET A 5 -4.74 -0.79 -17.12
N ASP A 6 -4.39 -0.20 -18.26
CA ASP A 6 -3.50 0.95 -18.30
C ASP A 6 -4.15 2.18 -17.64
N VAL A 7 -3.40 2.86 -16.78
CA VAL A 7 -3.84 4.07 -16.08
C VAL A 7 -2.96 5.25 -16.47
N SER A 8 -3.57 6.44 -16.55
CA SER A 8 -2.92 7.62 -17.10
C SER A 8 -2.76 8.73 -16.07
N THR A 9 -1.70 9.52 -16.23
CA THR A 9 -1.46 10.71 -15.41
C THR A 9 -2.60 11.72 -15.56
N ASP A 10 -2.98 12.32 -14.44
CA ASP A 10 -4.01 13.35 -14.45
C ASP A 10 -3.48 14.67 -15.03
N ASN A 11 -2.33 15.10 -14.51
CA ASN A 11 -1.66 16.34 -14.87
C ASN A 11 -0.22 16.09 -15.32
N ALA A 12 0.38 17.10 -15.97
CA ALA A 12 1.81 17.06 -16.29
C ALA A 12 2.64 17.24 -15.02
N ILE A 13 3.70 16.45 -14.87
CA ILE A 13 4.61 16.51 -13.71
C ILE A 13 6.06 16.55 -14.17
N ILE A 14 6.87 17.31 -13.45
CA ILE A 14 8.33 17.35 -13.60
C ILE A 14 8.94 16.63 -12.39
N ILE A 15 9.79 15.64 -12.68
CA ILE A 15 10.62 14.95 -11.69
C ILE A 15 12.01 15.56 -11.80
N ASP A 16 12.40 16.37 -10.82
CA ASP A 16 13.63 17.18 -10.83
C ASP A 16 14.69 16.69 -9.84
N SER A 17 14.37 15.69 -9.02
CA SER A 17 15.25 15.18 -7.97
C SER A 17 15.48 13.67 -8.09
N LEU A 18 16.74 13.26 -7.94
CA LEU A 18 17.15 11.85 -7.96
C LEU A 18 16.77 11.11 -6.67
N LEU A 19 16.80 11.81 -5.53
CA LEU A 19 16.66 11.21 -4.20
C LEU A 19 15.23 11.24 -3.66
N LYS A 20 14.31 11.91 -4.36
CA LYS A 20 12.93 12.10 -3.90
C LYS A 20 11.98 11.21 -4.69
N LEU A 21 11.03 10.63 -3.98
CA LEU A 21 9.89 9.95 -4.58
C LEU A 21 8.81 11.00 -4.90
N HIS A 22 8.31 11.00 -6.13
CA HIS A 22 7.27 11.94 -6.56
C HIS A 22 5.92 11.24 -6.58
N LYS A 23 4.93 11.80 -5.87
CA LYS A 23 3.53 11.36 -5.92
C LYS A 23 2.89 11.94 -7.20
N VAL A 24 2.46 11.07 -8.10
CA VAL A 24 1.83 11.40 -9.38
C VAL A 24 0.35 11.01 -9.31
N PRO A 25 -0.58 11.97 -9.30
CA PRO A 25 -2.01 11.67 -9.37
C PRO A 25 -2.37 11.07 -10.74
N LEU A 26 -3.14 10.00 -10.72
CA LEU A 26 -3.70 9.35 -11.90
C LEU A 26 -5.17 9.75 -12.05
N LYS A 27 -5.71 9.56 -13.25
CA LYS A 27 -7.12 9.90 -13.54
C LYS A 27 -8.11 8.98 -12.84
N ASP A 28 -7.71 7.73 -12.67
CA ASP A 28 -8.53 6.68 -12.11
C ASP A 28 -8.72 6.87 -10.60
N HIS A 29 -9.94 6.59 -10.13
CA HIS A 29 -10.32 6.64 -8.73
C HIS A 29 -10.74 5.25 -8.28
N GLY A 30 -10.58 4.98 -6.99
CA GLY A 30 -11.19 3.82 -6.39
C GLY A 30 -12.71 3.98 -6.24
N PRO A 31 -13.47 2.88 -6.07
CA PRO A 31 -12.98 1.50 -6.01
C PRO A 31 -12.73 0.93 -7.42
N ILE A 32 -11.81 -0.05 -7.51
CA ILE A 32 -11.55 -0.80 -8.75
C ILE A 32 -12.79 -1.53 -9.27
N GLY A 33 -13.71 -1.87 -8.36
CA GLY A 33 -14.97 -2.54 -8.64
C GLY A 33 -14.97 -4.02 -8.25
N LYS A 34 -16.17 -4.60 -8.15
CA LYS A 34 -16.40 -6.03 -7.84
C LYS A 34 -15.76 -6.52 -6.52
N GLY A 35 -15.47 -5.61 -5.60
CA GLY A 35 -14.78 -5.93 -4.34
C GLY A 35 -13.34 -6.43 -4.53
N LEU A 36 -12.70 -6.11 -5.67
CA LEU A 36 -11.31 -6.47 -5.95
C LEU A 36 -10.36 -5.39 -5.47
N SER A 37 -9.21 -5.83 -4.96
CA SER A 37 -8.03 -4.97 -4.83
C SER A 37 -7.27 -4.94 -6.17
N ALA A 38 -6.32 -4.04 -6.32
CA ALA A 38 -5.43 -4.03 -7.49
C ALA A 38 -3.99 -3.76 -7.12
N LEU A 39 -3.06 -4.34 -7.89
CA LEU A 39 -1.66 -3.99 -7.86
C LEU A 39 -1.41 -2.93 -8.93
N LEU A 40 -0.87 -1.78 -8.53
CA LEU A 40 -0.39 -0.74 -9.44
C LEU A 40 1.07 -1.02 -9.78
N LEU A 41 1.35 -1.34 -11.04
CA LEU A 41 2.70 -1.62 -11.54
C LEU A 41 3.08 -0.68 -12.67
N GLY A 42 4.36 -0.33 -12.74
CA GLY A 42 4.92 0.40 -13.89
C GLY A 42 4.78 -0.38 -15.19
N ARG A 43 4.58 0.35 -16.29
CA ARG A 43 4.64 -0.22 -17.64
C ARG A 43 6.09 -0.29 -18.08
N SER A 44 6.44 -1.32 -18.85
CA SER A 44 7.78 -1.45 -19.43
C SER A 44 8.17 -0.25 -20.30
N SER A 45 7.20 0.36 -20.99
CA SER A 45 7.41 1.58 -21.77
C SER A 45 7.83 2.78 -20.91
N ALA A 46 7.30 2.90 -19.68
CA ALA A 46 7.71 3.93 -18.75
C ALA A 46 9.14 3.69 -18.25
N THR A 47 9.48 2.43 -17.94
CA THR A 47 10.84 2.04 -17.54
C THR A 47 11.87 2.36 -18.63
N LEU A 48 11.53 2.13 -19.91
CA LEU A 48 12.40 2.51 -21.04
C LEU A 48 12.63 4.02 -21.15
N GLN A 49 11.71 4.83 -20.65
CA GLN A 49 11.85 6.28 -20.57
C GLN A 49 12.56 6.74 -19.29
N GLY A 50 13.09 5.81 -18.49
CA GLY A 50 13.74 6.11 -17.21
C GLY A 50 12.76 6.50 -16.11
N ILE A 51 11.46 6.16 -16.25
CA ILE A 51 10.43 6.40 -15.24
C ILE A 51 10.15 5.08 -14.52
N PHE A 52 10.50 5.04 -13.24
CA PHE A 52 10.27 3.88 -12.38
C PHE A 52 9.05 4.13 -11.51
N VAL A 53 7.96 3.43 -11.79
CA VAL A 53 6.79 3.40 -10.91
C VAL A 53 7.03 2.34 -9.85
N HIS A 54 6.98 2.76 -8.58
CA HIS A 54 7.10 1.86 -7.44
C HIS A 54 5.79 1.09 -7.28
N PRO A 55 5.83 -0.24 -7.04
CA PRO A 55 4.63 -1.04 -6.85
C PRO A 55 3.75 -0.49 -5.72
N GLY A 56 2.44 -0.43 -5.95
CA GLY A 56 1.45 -0.01 -4.96
C GLY A 56 0.28 -0.98 -4.89
N VAL A 57 -0.39 -1.07 -3.75
CA VAL A 57 -1.63 -1.83 -3.59
C VAL A 57 -2.80 -0.86 -3.45
N ILE A 58 -3.86 -1.11 -4.21
CA ILE A 58 -5.14 -0.40 -4.12
C ILE A 58 -6.12 -1.33 -3.43
N ASP A 59 -6.58 -0.92 -2.26
CA ASP A 59 -7.58 -1.67 -1.52
C ASP A 59 -8.96 -1.60 -2.18
N ALA A 60 -9.75 -2.66 -2.02
CA ALA A 60 -11.04 -2.80 -2.67
C ALA A 60 -12.08 -1.73 -2.26
N ASP A 61 -11.90 -1.15 -1.08
CA ASP A 61 -12.70 -0.08 -0.50
C ASP A 61 -11.98 1.28 -0.49
N TYR A 62 -10.86 1.40 -1.20
CA TYR A 62 -10.26 2.70 -1.47
C TYR A 62 -11.20 3.53 -2.36
N MET A 63 -11.56 4.74 -1.93
CA MET A 63 -12.48 5.65 -2.65
C MET A 63 -11.78 6.87 -3.26
N GLY A 64 -10.49 7.07 -2.95
CA GLY A 64 -9.75 8.26 -3.37
C GLY A 64 -9.22 8.19 -4.79
N GLN A 65 -8.54 9.27 -5.20
CA GLN A 65 -7.77 9.32 -6.44
C GLN A 65 -6.58 8.37 -6.35
N ILE A 66 -6.37 7.52 -7.35
CA ILE A 66 -5.21 6.63 -7.38
C ILE A 66 -3.96 7.46 -7.67
N CYS A 67 -2.90 7.21 -6.92
CA CYS A 67 -1.60 7.88 -7.13
C CYS A 67 -0.52 6.84 -7.42
N ALA A 68 0.39 7.17 -8.34
CA ALA A 68 1.61 6.43 -8.58
C ALA A 68 2.77 7.13 -7.87
N PHE A 69 3.64 6.37 -7.21
CA PHE A 69 4.92 6.90 -6.75
C PHE A 69 5.99 6.62 -7.80
N VAL A 70 6.72 7.65 -8.20
CA VAL A 70 7.70 7.57 -9.29
C VAL A 70 9.06 8.11 -8.89
N SER A 71 10.10 7.51 -9.45
CA SER A 71 11.48 8.00 -9.39
C SER A 71 12.12 7.92 -10.77
N THR A 72 13.21 8.66 -10.97
CA THR A 72 14.03 8.59 -12.19
C THR A 72 15.51 8.64 -11.83
N PRO A 73 16.37 7.81 -12.48
CA PRO A 73 17.81 7.84 -12.25
C PRO A 73 18.49 9.06 -12.90
N SER A 74 17.81 9.76 -13.80
CA SER A 74 18.39 10.85 -14.60
C SER A 74 17.43 12.05 -14.70
N PRO A 75 17.21 12.80 -13.60
CA PRO A 75 16.39 14.01 -13.66
C PRO A 75 17.09 15.14 -14.47
N PRO A 76 16.34 16.11 -15.01
CA PRO A 76 14.88 16.22 -14.94
C PRO A 76 14.16 15.36 -15.99
N VAL A 77 13.01 14.79 -15.61
CA VAL A 77 12.09 14.09 -16.52
C VAL A 77 10.71 14.75 -16.46
N THR A 78 10.15 15.09 -17.61
CA THR A 78 8.78 15.60 -17.71
C THR A 78 7.84 14.48 -18.17
N ILE A 79 6.79 14.24 -17.40
CA ILE A 79 5.71 13.31 -17.74
C ILE A 79 4.50 14.15 -18.17
N PRO A 80 4.09 14.13 -19.45
CA PRO A 80 2.89 14.84 -19.90
C PRO A 80 1.62 14.30 -19.24
N ALA A 81 0.58 15.12 -19.15
CA ALA A 81 -0.75 14.67 -18.77
C ALA A 81 -1.26 13.57 -19.72
N LYS A 82 -2.14 12.68 -19.24
CA LYS A 82 -2.71 11.54 -19.99
C LYS A 82 -1.68 10.52 -20.46
N THR A 83 -0.49 10.49 -19.86
CA THR A 83 0.54 9.50 -20.20
C THR A 83 0.29 8.23 -19.41
N HIS A 84 0.21 7.09 -20.10
CA HIS A 84 0.03 5.79 -19.47
C HIS A 84 1.37 5.26 -18.94
N ILE A 85 1.66 5.54 -17.66
CA ILE A 85 2.92 5.17 -16.99
C ILE A 85 2.82 3.87 -16.18
N ALA A 86 1.60 3.48 -15.80
CA ALA A 86 1.32 2.34 -14.94
C ALA A 86 0.10 1.56 -15.42
N GLN A 87 -0.10 0.40 -14.83
CA GLN A 87 -1.27 -0.46 -15.05
C GLN A 87 -1.77 -1.01 -13.71
N LEU A 88 -3.08 -1.22 -13.63
CA LEU A 88 -3.75 -1.87 -12.50
C LEU A 88 -3.96 -3.35 -12.84
N ILE A 89 -3.52 -4.24 -11.96
CA ILE A 89 -3.73 -5.69 -12.05
C ILE A 89 -4.69 -6.10 -10.93
N PRO A 90 -5.99 -6.34 -11.23
CA PRO A 90 -6.97 -6.70 -10.22
C PRO A 90 -6.71 -8.08 -9.62
N PHE A 91 -6.91 -8.22 -8.31
CA PHE A 91 -6.82 -9.50 -7.61
C PHE A 91 -7.85 -9.59 -6.47
N LYS A 92 -8.16 -10.82 -6.06
CA LYS A 92 -8.99 -11.07 -4.87
C LYS A 92 -8.08 -11.07 -3.65
N SER A 93 -8.29 -10.11 -2.74
CA SER A 93 -7.57 -10.09 -1.47
C SER A 93 -8.08 -11.20 -0.55
N CYS A 94 -7.16 -11.95 0.06
CA CYS A 94 -7.45 -12.93 1.12
C CYS A 94 -7.27 -12.34 2.53
N ALA A 95 -6.94 -11.05 2.64
CA ALA A 95 -6.76 -10.40 3.94
C ALA A 95 -8.10 -10.25 4.66
N LEU A 96 -8.16 -10.71 5.92
CA LEU A 96 -9.33 -10.54 6.78
C LEU A 96 -9.48 -9.06 7.15
N LYS A 97 -10.61 -8.45 6.77
CA LYS A 97 -10.99 -7.12 7.26
C LYS A 97 -11.25 -7.20 8.76
N THR A 98 -10.29 -6.73 9.56
CA THR A 98 -10.41 -6.71 11.02
C THR A 98 -11.07 -5.39 11.43
N GLY A 99 -12.39 -5.31 11.28
CA GLY A 99 -13.21 -4.15 11.68
C GLY A 99 -14.03 -3.51 10.56
N SER A 100 -15.05 -2.74 10.94
CA SER A 100 -15.99 -2.04 10.05
C SER A 100 -15.49 -0.68 9.54
N LYS A 101 -14.23 -0.32 9.81
CA LYS A 101 -13.66 0.95 9.34
C LYS A 101 -13.33 0.84 7.85
N LEU A 102 -14.10 1.54 7.03
CA LEU A 102 -13.76 1.81 5.64
C LEU A 102 -12.48 2.65 5.60
N GLN A 103 -11.54 2.29 4.75
CA GLN A 103 -10.28 3.02 4.57
C GLN A 103 -10.49 4.44 4.00
N GLY A 104 -11.62 4.68 3.32
CA GLY A 104 -11.94 5.99 2.75
C GLY A 104 -10.99 6.38 1.62
N ASP A 105 -10.53 7.62 1.63
CA ASP A 105 -9.54 8.20 0.71
C ASP A 105 -8.10 8.17 1.27
N GLY A 106 -7.89 7.66 2.49
CA GLY A 106 -6.61 7.70 3.20
C GLY A 106 -5.54 6.69 2.73
N GLY A 107 -5.79 5.90 1.70
CA GLY A 107 -4.92 4.78 1.28
C GLY A 107 -3.49 5.17 0.86
N PHE A 108 -3.30 6.38 0.32
CA PHE A 108 -2.00 6.88 -0.17
C PHE A 108 -1.41 8.04 0.66
N GLU A 109 -2.03 8.39 1.78
CA GLU A 109 -1.61 9.50 2.66
C GLU A 109 -1.02 9.04 3.99
N SER A 110 -0.71 7.76 4.14
CA SER A 110 0.01 7.20 5.29
C SER A 110 1.52 7.53 5.31
N MET A 111 1.92 8.64 4.68
CA MET A 111 3.09 9.42 5.09
C MET A 111 2.67 10.57 6.04
N GLY A 112 1.53 10.42 6.73
CA GLY A 112 1.25 11.14 7.98
C GLY A 112 2.20 10.65 9.08
N GLU A 113 2.37 11.47 10.13
CA GLU A 113 3.23 11.15 11.28
C GLU A 113 3.10 9.68 11.71
N PRO A 114 4.21 9.00 12.07
CA PRO A 114 4.20 7.58 12.37
C PRO A 114 3.11 7.26 13.39
N GLN A 115 2.07 6.56 12.93
CA GLN A 115 1.00 6.12 13.81
C GLN A 115 1.50 4.92 14.61
N VAL A 116 1.60 5.12 15.92
CA VAL A 116 2.02 4.07 16.83
C VAL A 116 0.82 3.14 17.09
N TYR A 117 0.83 1.98 16.44
CA TYR A 117 -0.23 0.98 16.59
C TYR A 117 -0.14 0.19 17.90
N CYS A 118 1.04 0.14 18.52
CA CYS A 118 1.25 -0.54 19.80
C CYS A 118 2.39 0.13 20.57
N THR A 119 2.13 0.50 21.82
CA THR A 119 3.16 0.98 22.77
C THR A 119 3.28 -0.04 23.89
N GLN A 120 4.49 -0.54 24.14
CA GLN A 120 4.79 -1.38 25.30
C GLN A 120 5.97 -0.83 26.07
N VAL A 121 5.87 -0.80 27.40
CA VAL A 121 6.96 -0.37 28.29
C VAL A 121 8.11 -1.38 28.19
N ILE A 122 9.32 -0.88 27.97
CA ILE A 122 10.53 -1.70 28.00
C ILE A 122 10.72 -2.20 29.44
N SER A 123 10.69 -3.52 29.59
CA SER A 123 10.96 -4.22 30.85
C SER A 123 11.85 -5.43 30.58
N ASP A 124 12.40 -6.05 31.62
CA ASP A 124 13.20 -7.27 31.48
C ASP A 124 12.40 -8.47 30.94
N GLN A 125 11.08 -8.34 30.79
CA GLN A 125 10.20 -9.35 30.22
C GLN A 125 10.07 -9.21 28.70
N ARG A 126 10.17 -10.34 27.98
CA ARG A 126 9.95 -10.37 26.52
C ARG A 126 8.52 -9.92 26.19
N PRO A 127 8.30 -9.15 25.10
CA PRO A 127 6.98 -8.68 24.71
C PRO A 127 6.17 -9.84 24.15
N ASN A 128 5.56 -10.62 25.04
CA ASN A 128 4.71 -11.76 24.68
C ASN A 128 3.24 -11.36 24.78
N MET A 129 2.46 -11.70 23.76
CA MET A 129 1.01 -11.54 23.75
C MET A 129 0.35 -12.92 23.83
N VAL A 130 -0.69 -13.02 24.65
CA VAL A 130 -1.56 -14.20 24.71
C VAL A 130 -2.76 -13.98 23.81
N CYS A 131 -2.83 -14.74 22.73
CA CYS A 131 -3.95 -14.77 21.80
C CYS A 131 -4.86 -15.94 22.13
N THR A 132 -6.17 -15.72 22.14
CA THR A 132 -7.15 -16.81 22.26
C THR A 132 -7.68 -17.14 20.87
N LEU A 133 -7.30 -18.30 20.36
CA LEU A 133 -7.85 -18.87 19.13
C LEU A 133 -9.19 -19.51 19.47
N THR A 134 -10.26 -19.05 18.81
CA THR A 134 -11.57 -19.69 18.91
C THR A 134 -11.75 -20.57 17.68
N MET A 135 -11.93 -21.87 17.91
CA MET A 135 -12.04 -22.87 16.87
C MET A 135 -13.45 -23.47 16.91
N PRO A 136 -14.38 -23.00 16.07
CA PRO A 136 -15.71 -23.57 16.00
C PRO A 136 -15.60 -25.04 15.61
N GLN A 137 -16.34 -25.92 16.30
CA GLN A 137 -16.41 -27.37 16.06
C GLN A 137 -15.22 -28.22 16.56
N THR A 138 -14.32 -27.68 17.39
CA THR A 138 -13.31 -28.48 18.11
C THR A 138 -13.46 -28.36 19.63
N THR A 139 -13.14 -29.43 20.36
CA THR A 139 -12.97 -29.40 21.83
C THR A 139 -11.49 -29.49 22.18
N PRO A 140 -10.90 -28.46 22.82
CA PRO A 140 -11.56 -27.26 23.38
C PRO A 140 -11.90 -26.18 22.34
N LEU A 141 -12.99 -25.45 22.60
CA LEU A 141 -13.48 -24.35 21.76
C LEU A 141 -12.50 -23.16 21.69
N HIS A 142 -11.70 -23.00 22.75
CA HIS A 142 -10.73 -21.93 22.89
C HIS A 142 -9.34 -22.49 23.20
N ILE A 143 -8.35 -22.08 22.42
CA ILE A 143 -6.94 -22.40 22.64
C ILE A 143 -6.21 -21.09 22.92
N LYS A 144 -5.52 -21.01 24.06
CA LYS A 144 -4.64 -19.87 24.36
C LYS A 144 -3.25 -20.16 23.80
N VAL A 145 -2.77 -19.27 22.96
CA VAL A 145 -1.42 -19.31 22.39
C VAL A 145 -0.67 -18.07 22.88
N SER A 146 0.50 -18.27 23.47
CA SER A 146 1.40 -17.18 23.84
C SER A 146 2.52 -17.09 22.81
N GLY A 147 2.77 -15.92 22.26
CA GLY A 147 3.82 -15.69 21.28
C GLY A 147 4.49 -14.34 21.47
N MET A 148 5.76 -14.26 21.08
CA MET A 148 6.50 -13.00 21.08
C MET A 148 5.95 -12.09 19.96
N ILE A 149 5.68 -10.84 20.28
CA ILE A 149 5.22 -9.84 19.33
C ILE A 149 6.40 -9.51 18.41
N ALA A 150 6.37 -10.01 17.18
CA ALA A 150 7.20 -9.49 16.12
C ALA A 150 6.56 -8.17 15.66
N THR A 151 7.20 -7.04 15.98
CA THR A 151 6.64 -5.73 15.66
C THR A 151 6.64 -5.43 14.17
N GLY A 152 7.39 -6.18 13.35
CA GLY A 152 7.43 -6.03 11.89
C GLY A 152 7.70 -4.59 11.43
N ALA A 153 8.20 -3.75 12.33
CA ALA A 153 8.31 -2.31 12.16
C ALA A 153 9.72 -2.00 11.70
N ASP A 154 9.83 -1.22 10.62
CA ASP A 154 11.10 -0.74 10.11
C ASP A 154 11.79 0.27 11.06
N VAL A 155 11.10 0.71 12.13
CA VAL A 155 11.60 1.71 13.06
C VAL A 155 11.29 1.31 14.51
N THR A 156 12.35 1.28 15.33
CA THR A 156 12.24 1.24 16.80
C THR A 156 12.70 2.59 17.33
N ILE A 157 11.82 3.30 18.05
CA ILE A 157 12.18 4.53 18.77
C ILE A 157 12.34 4.17 20.24
N ILE A 158 13.56 4.36 20.76
CA ILE A 158 13.86 4.28 22.19
C ILE A 158 14.03 5.73 22.66
N SER A 159 13.15 6.20 23.55
CA SER A 159 13.28 7.51 24.22
C SER A 159 14.03 7.39 25.53
#